data_AF-A0A7V9RGR1-F1
#
_entry.id   AF-A0A7V9RGR1-F1
#
_cell.length_a   1.000
_cell.length_b   1.000
_cell.length_c   1.000
_cell.angle_alpha   90.00
_cell.angle_beta   90.00
_cell.angle_gamma   90.00
#
_symmetry.space_group_name_H-M   'P 1'
#
loop_
_entity.id
_entity.type
_entity.pdbx_description
1 polymer ?
#
loop_
_entity_poly.entity_id
_entity_poly.type
_entity_poly.pdbx_seq_one_letter_code
_entity_poly.pdbx_strand_id
1 'polypeptide(L)'
;MDDGKSDAPRYTIPTDLPDLVNPEIIVSLDGLTVHLFDRESGFSAVYPAGVGVKGSSGRSITPTGHFASGDDPKDGWWYASRRTNPAHFAGFPFYRLTAENSDGANTYGLHGPITQQLIRGYVSHGCVRMASQDIIDLFWMVRDHSDTPVTIQKEVELDAEGNKVDVGLTPVLWAPGDEITFGASVGARD
;
A
#
# COMPACT_ATOMS: atom_id res chain seq x y z
N MET A 1 -0.73 -14.97 -23.48
CA MET A 1 0.50 -15.43 -24.15
C MET A 1 1.61 -15.39 -23.12
N ASP A 2 2.28 -16.51 -22.91
CA ASP A 2 3.45 -16.64 -22.04
C ASP A 2 4.63 -15.97 -22.76
N ASP A 3 5.19 -14.90 -22.19
CA ASP A 3 6.24 -14.11 -22.87
C ASP A 3 7.63 -14.76 -22.79
N GLY A 4 7.75 -15.93 -22.14
CA GLY A 4 8.98 -16.71 -22.06
C GLY A 4 10.14 -15.96 -21.39
N LYS A 5 9.86 -14.86 -20.68
CA LYS A 5 10.88 -13.98 -20.08
C LYS A 5 10.93 -14.05 -18.56
N SER A 6 10.21 -14.97 -17.94
CA SER A 6 10.04 -14.99 -16.50
C SER A 6 9.87 -16.41 -15.92
N ASP A 7 10.82 -17.29 -16.20
CA ASP A 7 10.94 -18.60 -15.57
C ASP A 7 11.63 -18.49 -14.18
N ALA A 8 11.01 -17.74 -13.25
CA ALA A 8 11.01 -17.94 -11.78
C ALA A 8 10.88 -16.62 -10.96
N PRO A 9 10.26 -16.65 -9.76
CA PRO A 9 9.21 -17.56 -9.33
C PRO A 9 7.82 -16.96 -9.61
N ARG A 10 6.87 -17.81 -9.99
CA ARG A 10 5.45 -17.51 -9.73
C ARG A 10 5.28 -17.65 -8.21
N TYR A 11 4.77 -16.63 -7.52
CA TYR A 11 4.44 -16.80 -6.11
C TYR A 11 3.19 -17.67 -5.97
N THR A 12 3.03 -18.32 -4.83
CA THR A 12 1.80 -19.05 -4.49
C THR A 12 0.70 -18.06 -4.16
N ILE A 13 -0.42 -18.13 -4.89
CA ILE A 13 -1.60 -17.33 -4.59
C ILE A 13 -2.20 -17.84 -3.27
N PRO A 14 -2.36 -16.99 -2.24
CA PRO A 14 -3.02 -17.38 -1.01
C PRO A 14 -4.48 -17.77 -1.27
N THR A 15 -4.96 -18.81 -0.58
CA THR A 15 -6.35 -19.30 -0.72
C THR A 15 -7.17 -19.16 0.56
N ASP A 16 -6.54 -18.68 1.64
CA ASP A 16 -7.13 -18.56 2.98
C ASP A 16 -6.89 -17.13 3.49
N LEU A 17 -7.45 -16.17 2.75
CA LEU A 17 -7.46 -14.76 3.13
C LEU A 17 -8.87 -14.37 3.58
N PRO A 18 -9.00 -13.44 4.53
CA PRO A 18 -10.30 -12.93 4.92
C PRO A 18 -10.95 -12.17 3.76
N ASP A 19 -12.26 -12.35 3.61
CA ASP A 19 -13.07 -11.51 2.73
C ASP A 19 -13.27 -10.15 3.42
N LEU A 20 -12.86 -9.08 2.75
CA LEU A 20 -13.04 -7.70 3.22
C LEU A 20 -14.33 -7.12 2.63
N VAL A 21 -14.98 -6.19 3.34
CA VAL A 21 -16.18 -5.51 2.83
C VAL A 21 -15.80 -4.17 2.20
N ASN A 22 -15.21 -3.28 2.98
CA ASN A 22 -14.83 -1.92 2.60
C ASN A 22 -13.38 -1.63 3.04
N PRO A 23 -12.39 -2.28 2.42
CA PRO A 23 -11.00 -2.12 2.81
C PRO A 23 -10.50 -0.69 2.59
N GLU A 24 -9.67 -0.22 3.51
CA GLU A 24 -8.97 1.05 3.45
C GLU A 24 -7.48 0.83 3.76
N ILE A 25 -6.63 1.67 3.17
CA ILE A 25 -5.19 1.61 3.37
C ILE A 25 -4.71 2.97 3.89
N ILE A 26 -3.95 2.96 4.99
CA ILE A 26 -3.16 4.11 5.43
C ILE A 26 -1.67 3.77 5.30
N VAL A 27 -0.92 4.66 4.67
CA VAL A 27 0.54 4.61 4.62
C VAL A 27 1.08 5.75 5.49
N SER A 28 1.82 5.40 6.54
CA SER A 28 2.51 6.38 7.39
C SER A 28 3.99 6.45 7.02
N LEU A 29 4.45 7.61 6.55
CA LEU A 29 5.83 7.77 6.09
C LEU A 29 6.83 7.81 7.26
N ASP A 30 6.54 8.53 8.34
CA ASP A 30 7.40 8.56 9.54
C ASP A 30 7.18 7.31 10.42
N GLY A 31 6.01 6.67 10.35
CA GLY A 31 5.78 5.35 10.95
C GLY A 31 6.43 4.20 10.16
N LEU A 32 6.69 4.41 8.87
CA LEU A 32 7.21 3.39 7.95
C LEU A 32 6.33 2.13 7.98
N THR A 33 5.02 2.34 7.86
CA THR A 33 3.99 1.30 7.89
C THR A 33 3.00 1.42 6.74
N VAL A 34 2.42 0.29 6.36
CA VAL A 34 1.16 0.18 5.61
C VAL A 34 0.15 -0.49 6.53
N HIS A 35 -0.96 0.17 6.85
CA HIS A 35 -2.08 -0.39 7.59
C HIS A 35 -3.21 -0.68 6.61
N LEU A 36 -3.51 -1.96 6.39
CA LEU A 36 -4.73 -2.41 5.71
C LEU A 36 -5.77 -2.74 6.78
N PHE A 37 -6.95 -2.15 6.67
CA PHE A 37 -8.04 -2.42 7.59
C PHE A 37 -9.38 -2.41 6.88
N ASP A 38 -10.36 -3.05 7.49
CA ASP A 38 -11.76 -3.00 7.07
C ASP A 38 -12.61 -2.87 8.33
N ARG A 39 -13.25 -1.71 8.49
CA ARG A 39 -14.02 -1.38 9.70
C ARG A 39 -15.28 -2.24 9.84
N GLU A 40 -15.83 -2.72 8.72
CA GLU A 40 -17.04 -3.53 8.71
C GLU A 40 -16.78 -4.97 9.20
N SER A 41 -15.72 -5.62 8.69
CA SER A 41 -15.33 -6.96 9.18
C SER A 41 -14.53 -6.94 10.48
N GLY A 42 -13.97 -5.78 10.85
CA GLY A 42 -13.04 -5.65 11.97
C GLY A 42 -11.61 -6.11 11.65
N PHE A 43 -11.30 -6.36 10.37
CA PHE A 43 -9.96 -6.74 9.94
C PHE A 43 -8.97 -5.58 10.12
N SER A 44 -7.76 -5.89 10.62
CA SER A 44 -6.65 -4.95 10.73
C SER A 44 -5.32 -5.68 10.63
N ALA A 45 -4.45 -5.21 9.72
CA ALA A 45 -3.09 -5.71 9.57
C ALA A 45 -2.12 -4.55 9.29
N VAL A 46 -1.03 -4.50 10.06
CA VAL A 46 0.01 -3.46 9.95
C VAL A 46 1.31 -4.09 9.46
N TYR A 47 1.78 -3.63 8.31
CA TYR A 47 2.98 -4.11 7.64
C TYR A 47 4.12 -3.09 7.71
N PRO A 48 5.38 -3.52 7.84
CA PRO A 48 6.52 -2.63 7.69
C PRO A 48 6.65 -2.13 6.24
N ALA A 49 7.13 -0.90 6.07
CA ALA A 49 7.24 -0.27 4.76
C ALA A 49 8.61 0.40 4.51
N GLY A 50 9.05 0.36 3.25
CA GLY A 50 10.09 1.22 2.70
C GLY A 50 9.46 2.27 1.80
N VAL A 51 9.69 3.54 2.07
CA VAL A 51 9.05 4.67 1.35
C VAL A 51 10.08 5.47 0.54
N GLY A 52 9.61 6.43 -0.25
CA GLY A 52 10.44 7.30 -1.08
C GLY A 52 11.52 8.01 -0.29
N VAL A 53 12.69 8.23 -0.87
CA VAL A 53 13.75 9.04 -0.24
C VAL A 53 13.27 10.46 0.08
N LYS A 54 13.91 11.11 1.06
CA LYS A 54 13.69 12.54 1.32
C LYS A 54 14.49 13.36 0.30
N GLY A 55 13.82 14.29 -0.38
CA GLY A 55 14.47 15.30 -1.22
C GLY A 55 15.18 16.38 -0.40
N SER A 56 15.76 17.37 -1.09
CA SER A 56 16.48 18.49 -0.46
C SER A 56 15.61 19.33 0.49
N SER A 57 14.29 19.35 0.30
CA SER A 57 13.31 20.00 1.18
C SER A 57 12.99 19.19 2.44
N GLY A 58 13.57 17.98 2.61
CA GLY A 58 13.27 17.07 3.70
C GLY A 58 11.93 16.33 3.56
N ARG A 59 11.18 16.58 2.48
CA ARG A 59 9.94 15.85 2.14
C ARG A 59 10.26 14.55 1.41
N SER A 60 9.47 13.51 1.69
CA SER A 60 9.47 12.29 0.88
C SER A 60 9.09 12.58 -0.57
N ILE A 61 9.66 11.81 -1.49
CA ILE A 61 9.17 11.74 -2.88
C ILE A 61 7.96 10.80 -3.04
N THR A 62 7.61 10.01 -2.01
CA THR A 62 6.27 9.42 -1.92
C THR A 62 5.28 10.54 -1.61
N PRO A 63 4.20 10.72 -2.40
CA PRO A 63 3.28 11.82 -2.22
C PRO A 63 2.47 11.64 -0.94
N THR A 64 2.09 12.75 -0.30
CA THR A 64 1.07 12.75 0.74
C THR A 64 -0.26 13.19 0.13
N GLY A 65 -1.36 12.57 0.55
CA GLY A 65 -2.72 12.89 0.08
C GLY A 65 -3.70 11.75 0.27
N HIS A 66 -4.94 11.98 -0.14
CA HIS A 66 -5.97 10.96 -0.28
C HIS A 66 -6.02 10.51 -1.74
N PHE A 67 -5.81 9.21 -1.94
CA PHE A 67 -5.80 8.55 -3.25
C PHE A 67 -6.71 7.33 -3.18
N ALA A 68 -6.73 6.58 -4.26
CA ALA A 68 -7.37 5.28 -4.35
C ALA A 68 -6.53 4.34 -5.22
N SER A 69 -6.96 3.09 -5.30
CA SER A 69 -6.65 2.21 -6.43
C SER A 69 -7.48 2.58 -7.67
N GLY A 70 -7.43 1.75 -8.72
CA GLY A 70 -8.22 1.98 -9.93
C GLY A 70 -9.71 1.73 -9.74
N ASP A 71 -10.52 2.26 -10.65
CA ASP A 71 -11.97 2.11 -10.69
C ASP A 71 -12.41 0.74 -11.23
N ASP A 72 -11.61 0.09 -12.08
CA ASP A 72 -11.84 -1.26 -12.58
C ASP A 72 -10.88 -2.30 -11.96
N PRO A 73 -11.35 -3.18 -11.05
CA PRO A 73 -10.53 -4.23 -10.44
C PRO A 73 -10.02 -5.28 -11.44
N LYS A 74 -10.58 -5.32 -12.66
CA LYS A 74 -10.13 -6.22 -13.74
C LYS A 74 -9.03 -5.59 -14.59
N ASP A 75 -8.75 -4.30 -14.42
CA ASP A 75 -7.68 -3.65 -15.15
C ASP A 75 -6.31 -4.03 -14.59
N GLY A 76 -5.62 -4.90 -15.33
CA GLY A 76 -4.26 -5.34 -15.01
C GLY A 76 -3.21 -4.23 -15.01
N TRP A 77 -3.53 -3.02 -15.49
CA TRP A 77 -2.67 -1.84 -15.33
C TRP A 77 -2.63 -1.31 -13.88
N TRP A 78 -3.79 -1.31 -13.22
CA TRP A 78 -3.94 -0.93 -11.82
C TRP A 78 -3.57 -2.08 -10.89
N TYR A 79 -4.02 -3.28 -11.24
CA TYR A 79 -3.91 -4.49 -10.43
C TYR A 79 -3.07 -5.55 -11.15
N ALA A 80 -1.79 -5.25 -11.34
CA ALA A 80 -0.88 -6.19 -11.98
C ALA A 80 -0.55 -7.33 -11.02
N SER A 81 -1.29 -8.45 -11.10
CA SER A 81 -1.08 -9.62 -10.24
C SER A 81 0.33 -10.22 -10.36
N ARG A 82 1.00 -9.96 -11.48
CA ARG A 82 2.40 -10.33 -11.68
C ARG A 82 3.10 -9.26 -12.49
N ARG A 83 4.30 -8.88 -12.04
CA ARG A 83 5.23 -8.06 -12.81
C ARG A 83 6.34 -8.93 -13.38
N THR A 84 6.71 -8.68 -14.63
CA THR A 84 7.88 -9.33 -15.28
C THR A 84 8.99 -8.33 -15.59
N ASN A 85 8.69 -7.03 -15.61
CA ASN A 85 9.64 -5.96 -15.88
C ASN A 85 9.43 -4.77 -14.92
N PRO A 86 10.50 -4.24 -14.29
CA PRO A 86 11.87 -4.76 -14.26
C PRO A 86 12.01 -6.11 -13.55
N ALA A 87 13.06 -6.86 -13.90
CA ALA A 87 13.29 -8.23 -13.45
C ALA A 87 13.37 -8.39 -11.92
N HIS A 88 13.78 -7.35 -11.18
CA HIS A 88 13.81 -7.41 -9.72
C HIS A 88 12.41 -7.40 -9.07
N PHE A 89 11.35 -7.12 -9.83
CA PHE A 89 9.96 -7.33 -9.42
C PHE A 89 9.35 -8.60 -10.00
N ALA A 90 10.13 -9.44 -10.68
CA ALA A 90 9.63 -10.64 -11.32
C ALA A 90 8.84 -11.49 -10.32
N GLY A 91 7.61 -11.82 -10.68
CA GLY A 91 6.73 -12.59 -9.82
C GLY A 91 5.79 -11.72 -8.99
N PHE A 92 6.23 -10.63 -8.38
CA PHE A 92 5.42 -9.88 -7.41
C PHE A 92 4.23 -9.12 -8.04
N PRO A 93 3.14 -8.95 -7.27
CA PRO A 93 2.08 -8.06 -7.69
C PRO A 93 2.53 -6.59 -7.58
N PHE A 94 1.86 -5.73 -8.35
CA PHE A 94 1.99 -4.29 -8.28
C PHE A 94 0.60 -3.68 -8.17
N TYR A 95 0.40 -2.91 -7.11
CA TYR A 95 -0.86 -2.25 -6.79
C TYR A 95 -0.69 -0.75 -7.01
N ARG A 96 -1.20 -0.23 -8.13
CA ARG A 96 -1.00 1.17 -8.54
C ARG A 96 -2.01 2.08 -7.86
N LEU A 97 -1.59 3.31 -7.58
CA LEU A 97 -2.41 4.35 -6.95
C LEU A 97 -2.77 5.44 -7.95
N THR A 98 -3.93 6.06 -7.77
CA THR A 98 -4.39 7.24 -8.53
C THR A 98 -3.54 8.50 -8.31
N ALA A 99 -2.55 8.44 -7.41
CA ALA A 99 -1.57 9.50 -7.23
C ALA A 99 -0.80 9.78 -8.53
N GLU A 100 -0.78 11.04 -8.95
CA GLU A 100 -0.05 11.51 -10.14
C GLU A 100 1.28 12.16 -9.75
N ASN A 101 2.28 12.00 -10.60
CA ASN A 101 3.51 12.78 -10.54
C ASN A 101 3.30 14.18 -11.17
N SER A 102 4.36 14.99 -11.25
CA SER A 102 4.30 16.33 -11.85
C SER A 102 3.91 16.35 -13.33
N ASP A 103 4.01 15.22 -14.03
CA ASP A 103 3.68 15.08 -15.44
C ASP A 103 2.25 14.54 -15.65
N GLY A 104 1.46 14.39 -14.58
CA GLY A 104 0.10 13.84 -14.62
C GLY A 104 0.06 12.32 -14.82
N ALA A 105 1.15 11.61 -14.50
CA ALA A 105 1.23 10.16 -14.69
C ALA A 105 1.12 9.40 -13.36
N ASN A 106 0.29 8.34 -13.33
CA ASN A 106 0.12 7.47 -12.15
C ASN A 106 1.30 6.51 -11.97
N THR A 107 2.40 7.00 -11.43
CA THR A 107 3.64 6.22 -11.28
C THR A 107 3.81 5.58 -9.92
N TYR A 108 2.95 5.89 -8.95
CA TYR A 108 3.05 5.41 -7.57
C TYR A 108 2.27 4.12 -7.37
N GLY A 109 2.75 3.28 -6.45
CA GLY A 109 2.13 2.00 -6.13
C GLY A 109 2.76 1.33 -4.92
N LEU A 110 2.09 0.30 -4.42
CA LEU A 110 2.59 -0.66 -3.44
C LEU A 110 3.14 -1.87 -4.20
N HIS A 111 4.34 -2.32 -3.83
CA HIS A 111 4.98 -3.47 -4.47
C HIS A 111 5.99 -4.17 -3.54
N GLY A 112 6.44 -5.36 -3.94
CA GLY A 112 7.43 -6.14 -3.19
C GLY A 112 8.83 -5.50 -3.11
N PRO A 113 9.77 -6.10 -2.37
CA PRO A 113 11.10 -5.51 -2.19
C PRO A 113 11.91 -5.56 -3.50
N ILE A 114 12.80 -4.59 -3.71
CA ILE A 114 13.78 -4.61 -4.84
C ILE A 114 15.06 -5.39 -4.49
N THR A 115 15.21 -5.73 -3.21
CA THR A 115 16.31 -6.47 -2.61
C THR A 115 15.78 -7.79 -2.07
N GLN A 116 16.66 -8.70 -1.62
CA GLN A 116 16.25 -9.98 -1.04
C GLN A 116 15.32 -9.83 0.19
N GLN A 117 15.42 -8.71 0.90
CA GLN A 117 14.61 -8.39 2.06
C GLN A 117 14.08 -6.96 1.94
N LEU A 118 13.00 -6.66 2.66
CA LEU A 118 12.51 -5.30 2.82
C LEU A 118 13.57 -4.45 3.55
N ILE A 119 13.84 -3.27 3.00
CA ILE A 119 14.58 -2.22 3.71
C ILE A 119 13.54 -1.20 4.21
N ARG A 120 13.30 -1.19 5.51
CA ARG A 120 12.43 -0.21 6.18
C ARG A 120 13.16 1.14 6.21
N GLY A 121 12.49 2.22 5.79
CA GLY A 121 13.08 3.56 5.74
C GLY A 121 12.73 4.35 4.48
N TYR A 122 13.31 5.55 4.37
CA TYR A 122 13.21 6.43 3.21
C TYR A 122 14.26 6.02 2.16
N VAL A 123 13.95 5.00 1.36
CA VAL A 123 14.92 4.26 0.50
C VAL A 123 14.45 3.98 -0.93
N SER A 124 13.22 4.37 -1.29
CA SER A 124 12.63 4.10 -2.59
C SER A 124 12.66 5.31 -3.52
N HIS A 125 12.31 5.10 -4.80
CA HIS A 125 12.12 6.17 -5.79
C HIS A 125 10.68 6.72 -5.83
N GLY A 126 9.90 6.53 -4.75
CA GLY A 126 8.55 7.11 -4.59
C GLY A 126 7.45 6.09 -4.32
N CYS A 127 7.58 4.87 -4.83
CA CYS A 127 6.65 3.79 -4.50
C CYS A 127 6.80 3.30 -3.04
N VAL A 128 5.78 2.63 -2.53
CA VAL A 128 5.81 1.99 -1.21
C VAL A 128 6.25 0.54 -1.40
N ARG A 129 7.33 0.15 -0.70
CA ARG A 129 7.87 -1.21 -0.70
C ARG A 129 7.39 -1.94 0.53
N MET A 130 6.92 -3.15 0.34
CA MET A 130 6.54 -4.08 1.41
C MET A 130 7.39 -5.34 1.32
N ALA A 131 7.36 -6.19 2.35
CA ALA A 131 7.95 -7.51 2.25
C ALA A 131 7.18 -8.37 1.24
N SER A 132 7.84 -9.39 0.70
CA SER A 132 7.34 -10.25 -0.37
C SER A 132 5.98 -10.87 -0.06
N GLN A 133 5.82 -11.45 1.14
CA GLN A 133 4.55 -12.08 1.52
C GLN A 133 3.48 -11.04 1.82
N ASP A 134 3.84 -9.98 2.55
CA ASP A 134 2.93 -8.89 2.91
C ASP A 134 2.23 -8.26 1.70
N ILE A 135 2.97 -7.97 0.61
CA ILE A 135 2.36 -7.42 -0.60
C ILE A 135 1.48 -8.44 -1.33
N ILE A 136 1.83 -9.73 -1.27
CA ILE A 136 1.01 -10.78 -1.87
C ILE A 136 -0.31 -10.82 -1.12
N ASP A 137 -0.30 -10.96 0.20
CA ASP A 137 -1.52 -11.05 1.01
C ASP A 137 -2.37 -9.79 0.86
N LEU A 138 -1.76 -8.59 0.99
CA LEU A 138 -2.46 -7.32 0.77
C LEU A 138 -3.10 -7.29 -0.61
N PHE A 139 -2.35 -7.56 -1.68
CA PHE A 139 -2.86 -7.49 -3.04
C PHE A 139 -4.06 -8.41 -3.24
N TRP A 140 -4.00 -9.66 -2.78
CA TRP A 140 -5.09 -10.62 -2.97
C TRP A 140 -6.31 -10.32 -2.11
N MET A 141 -6.15 -9.64 -0.96
CA MET A 141 -7.27 -9.14 -0.17
C MET A 141 -7.99 -7.95 -0.84
N VAL A 142 -7.27 -7.05 -1.52
CA VAL A 142 -7.87 -5.79 -2.04
C VAL A 142 -8.13 -5.75 -3.53
N ARG A 143 -7.55 -6.66 -4.34
CA ARG A 143 -7.57 -6.56 -5.81
C ARG A 143 -8.96 -6.59 -6.44
N ASP A 144 -9.93 -7.20 -5.77
CA ASP A 144 -11.29 -7.34 -6.27
C ASP A 144 -12.18 -6.15 -5.81
N HIS A 145 -11.60 -5.17 -5.10
CA HIS A 145 -12.22 -3.90 -4.72
C HIS A 145 -11.78 -2.77 -5.66
N SER A 146 -12.74 -2.17 -6.34
CA SER A 146 -12.58 -0.88 -7.04
C SER A 146 -12.38 0.25 -6.03
N ASP A 147 -11.59 1.25 -6.39
CA ASP A 147 -11.47 2.52 -5.65
C ASP A 147 -11.17 2.35 -4.15
N THR A 148 -10.39 1.34 -3.78
CA THR A 148 -9.94 1.13 -2.39
C THR A 148 -9.26 2.41 -1.90
N PRO A 149 -9.77 3.08 -0.85
CA PRO A 149 -9.18 4.33 -0.39
C PRO A 149 -7.76 4.11 0.14
N VAL A 150 -6.83 4.96 -0.32
CA VAL A 150 -5.44 4.96 0.14
C VAL A 150 -5.05 6.34 0.61
N THR A 151 -4.90 6.53 1.92
CA THR A 151 -4.34 7.77 2.47
C THR A 151 -2.85 7.59 2.71
N ILE A 152 -2.03 8.48 2.15
CA ILE A 152 -0.60 8.53 2.47
C ILE A 152 -0.34 9.78 3.28
N GLN A 153 0.05 9.62 4.55
CA GLN A 153 0.37 10.72 5.45
C GLN A 153 1.83 10.69 5.87
N LYS A 154 2.40 11.87 6.12
CA LYS A 154 3.74 11.99 6.67
C LYS A 154 3.79 11.44 8.10
N GLU A 155 2.83 11.84 8.93
CA GLU A 155 2.83 11.61 10.37
C GLU A 155 2.68 10.11 10.70
N VAL A 156 3.14 9.71 11.90
CA VAL A 156 2.79 8.41 12.49
C VAL A 156 1.27 8.33 12.60
N GLU A 157 0.69 7.24 12.10
CA GLU A 157 -0.74 6.98 12.21
C GLU A 157 -1.12 6.73 13.68
N LEU A 158 -2.28 7.28 14.07
CA LEU A 158 -2.88 7.04 15.37
C LEU A 158 -4.20 6.30 15.16
N ASP A 159 -4.48 5.34 16.04
CA ASP A 159 -5.73 4.59 16.08
C ASP A 159 -6.86 5.39 16.75
N ALA A 160 -8.06 4.81 16.88
CA ALA A 160 -9.23 5.49 17.42
C ALA A 160 -9.10 5.91 18.90
N GLU A 161 -8.13 5.37 19.64
CA GLU A 161 -7.82 5.75 21.02
C GLU A 161 -6.64 6.72 21.11
N GLY A 162 -6.05 7.11 19.97
CA GLY A 162 -4.89 7.97 19.90
C GLY A 162 -3.56 7.23 20.14
N ASN A 163 -3.56 5.90 20.12
CA ASN A 163 -2.34 5.10 20.21
C ASN A 163 -1.67 4.99 18.84
N LYS A 164 -0.34 4.82 18.82
CA LYS A 164 0.40 4.65 17.57
C LYS A 164 0.05 3.32 16.91
N VAL A 165 -0.21 3.37 15.61
CA VAL A 165 -0.26 2.18 14.74
C VAL A 165 1.16 1.78 14.35
N ASP A 166 1.61 0.59 14.74
CA ASP A 166 2.92 0.03 14.39
C ASP A 166 2.86 -1.50 14.27
N VAL A 167 3.89 -2.07 13.67
CA VAL A 167 4.01 -3.51 13.41
C VAL A 167 4.00 -4.29 14.73
N GLY A 168 3.17 -5.33 14.80
CA GLY A 168 3.03 -6.19 15.98
C GLY A 168 2.07 -5.64 17.04
N LEU A 169 1.45 -4.49 16.80
CA LEU A 169 0.33 -3.99 17.59
C LEU A 169 -1.00 -4.35 16.92
N THR A 170 -2.08 -4.31 17.71
CA THR A 170 -3.46 -4.43 17.21
C THR A 170 -4.14 -3.07 17.38
N PRO A 171 -4.22 -2.26 16.31
CA PRO A 171 -4.87 -0.96 16.35
C PRO A 171 -6.35 -1.06 16.74
N VAL A 172 -6.82 -0.10 17.54
CA VAL A 172 -8.26 0.08 17.75
C VAL A 172 -8.85 0.79 16.53
N LEU A 173 -9.67 0.09 15.76
CA LEU A 173 -10.31 0.66 14.58
C LEU A 173 -11.37 1.69 14.96
N TRP A 174 -11.46 2.75 14.16
CA TRP A 174 -12.62 3.64 14.13
C TRP A 174 -13.87 2.83 13.75
N ALA A 175 -15.04 3.19 14.29
CA ALA A 175 -16.26 2.47 13.93
C ALA A 175 -16.63 2.71 12.45
N PRO A 176 -17.40 1.82 11.81
CA PRO A 176 -17.97 2.09 10.49
C PRO A 176 -18.72 3.43 10.47
N GLY A 177 -18.35 4.31 9.53
CA GLY A 177 -18.94 5.64 9.38
C GLY A 177 -18.32 6.75 10.24
N ASP A 178 -17.45 6.42 11.21
CA ASP A 178 -16.69 7.43 11.94
C ASP A 178 -15.70 8.16 11.01
N GLU A 179 -15.47 9.44 11.28
CA GLU A 179 -14.42 10.22 10.64
C GLU A 179 -13.04 9.81 11.21
N ILE A 180 -12.13 9.44 10.33
CA ILE A 180 -10.75 9.12 10.70
C ILE A 180 -9.97 10.43 10.85
N THR A 181 -9.33 10.61 12.00
CA THR A 181 -8.39 11.74 12.18
C THR A 181 -7.05 11.42 11.52
N PHE A 182 -6.76 12.04 10.38
CA PHE A 182 -5.48 11.90 9.70
C PHE A 182 -4.44 12.94 10.16
N GLY A 183 -3.18 12.69 9.80
CA GLY A 183 -2.09 13.61 10.04
C GLY A 183 -2.24 14.96 9.31
N ALA A 184 -1.61 16.00 9.86
CA ALA A 184 -1.68 17.37 9.34
C ALA A 184 -1.17 17.51 7.89
N SER A 185 -0.37 16.55 7.39
CA SER A 185 0.10 16.55 6.00
C SER A 185 -0.97 16.26 4.95
N VAL A 186 -2.13 15.73 5.35
CA VAL A 186 -3.25 15.40 4.44
C VAL A 186 -4.57 16.06 4.86
N GLY A 187 -4.80 16.27 6.16
CA GLY A 187 -6.07 16.82 6.64
C GLY A 187 -7.22 15.80 6.59
N ALA A 188 -8.45 16.29 6.70
CA ALA A 188 -9.64 15.45 6.58
C ALA A 188 -9.86 15.03 5.12
N ARG A 189 -10.54 13.89 4.93
CA ARG A 189 -10.97 13.43 3.61
C ARG A 189 -12.27 14.16 3.26
N ASP A 190 -12.30 14.85 2.12
CA ASP A 190 -13.47 15.56 1.58
C ASP A 190 -14.60 14.60 1.15
#